data_AF-A0A6M6E2B5-F1
#
_entry.id   AF-A0A6M6E2B5-F1
#
_cell.length_a   1.000
_cell.length_b   1.000
_cell.length_c   1.000
_cell.angle_alpha   90.00
_cell.angle_beta   90.00
_cell.angle_gamma   90.00
#
_symmetry.space_group_name_H-M   'P 1'
#
loop_
_entity.id
_entity.type
_entity.pdbx_description
1 polymer ?
#
loop_
_entity_poly.entity_id
_entity_poly.type
_entity_poly.pdbx_seq_one_letter_code
_entity_poly.pdbx_strand_id
1 'polypeptide(L)'
;MAQFLGREQLESTLHSSMDLSHSDIKGLEGELKVGDLLAKHLPDDTYVIAHPSIGKYDPDFLIISPRYGFRLLEVKNWNINNISNVYSNGAMRIASNDQTRNPLNQVKKHIDEFNGYLKSLKISSLRDSYKLVGFGVIHIGFKKSDMQQKISNWNSMNRESFFKHHLFADQLGNNLDYLLEKATKYPYYDRRVMLSPTTLKQIVESVTISDEITYDNSQEVSDKLNKFDEKIAKLEKHIETIKNGNSEEIKVTIPLPPVTTEPVIKNPVKTEGSRQGRGKQKKSKLKSFIPAAVLAVLGIGAVWFFLPSVKSDTTKPTEVAQTTKKTKEAPDKQDIQNEQPVNSNIKEQDNTTEPTVSNPTYTNVSDLITNASLGDYVELKATVQQFTYDQGSGTKFIILSDGQTQVDAVIFKGTDVPFINQGETYTFKGEYNEYKGKKELIVNSVD
;
A
#
# COMPACT_ATOMS: atom_id res chain seq x y z
N MET A 1 -16.53 -8.28 25.47
CA MET A 1 -15.86 -7.26 24.65
C MET A 1 -14.46 -7.72 24.41
N ALA A 2 -13.93 -7.52 23.21
CA ALA A 2 -12.56 -7.88 22.88
C ALA A 2 -11.55 -7.09 23.74
N GLN A 3 -10.36 -7.65 23.90
CA GLN A 3 -9.29 -7.08 24.70
C GLN A 3 -8.50 -6.08 23.86
N PHE A 4 -8.45 -4.81 24.27
CA PHE A 4 -7.74 -3.75 23.56
C PHE A 4 -6.37 -3.48 24.18
N LEU A 5 -5.32 -4.07 23.60
CA LEU A 5 -3.93 -3.90 24.00
C LEU A 5 -3.32 -2.72 23.23
N GLY A 6 -2.53 -1.88 23.91
CA GLY A 6 -1.93 -0.68 23.30
C GLY A 6 -2.78 0.60 23.41
N ARG A 7 -3.97 0.51 24.03
CA ARG A 7 -4.89 1.65 24.17
C ARG A 7 -4.28 2.80 24.99
N GLU A 8 -3.66 2.50 26.12
CA GLU A 8 -3.03 3.49 26.99
C GLU A 8 -1.85 4.20 26.30
N GLN A 9 -1.09 3.48 25.47
CA GLN A 9 0.00 4.03 24.67
C GLN A 9 -0.51 5.00 23.60
N LEU A 10 -1.62 4.68 22.93
CA LEU A 10 -2.29 5.60 22.00
C LEU A 10 -2.77 6.87 22.72
N GLU A 11 -3.44 6.72 23.87
CA GLU A 11 -3.91 7.87 24.67
C GLU A 11 -2.74 8.73 25.18
N SER A 12 -1.67 8.10 25.68
CA SER A 12 -0.48 8.78 26.16
C SER A 12 0.20 9.58 25.04
N THR A 13 0.34 8.99 23.85
CA THR A 13 0.92 9.69 22.69
C THR A 13 0.04 10.85 22.25
N LEU A 14 -1.28 10.67 22.24
CA LEU A 14 -2.23 11.73 21.93
C LEU A 14 -2.19 12.88 22.95
N HIS A 15 -1.99 12.58 24.24
CA HIS A 15 -1.84 13.58 25.29
C HIS A 15 -0.48 14.28 25.29
N SER A 16 0.57 13.59 24.84
CA SER A 16 1.93 14.14 24.68
C SER A 16 2.09 15.01 23.42
N SER A 17 0.98 15.39 22.77
CA SER A 17 0.83 16.03 21.46
C SER A 17 1.51 17.38 21.23
N MET A 18 2.37 17.86 22.13
CA MET A 18 3.06 19.15 21.96
C MET A 18 3.84 19.25 20.65
N ASP A 19 4.35 18.13 20.12
CA ASP A 19 5.18 18.09 18.92
C ASP A 19 4.47 17.48 17.68
N LEU A 20 3.23 16.99 17.83
CA LEU A 20 2.52 16.32 16.74
C LEU A 20 1.85 17.32 15.80
N SER A 21 1.88 17.03 14.49
CA SER A 21 1.12 17.83 13.55
C SER A 21 -0.38 17.62 13.76
N HIS A 22 -1.21 18.58 13.35
CA HIS A 22 -2.67 18.44 13.42
C HIS A 22 -3.19 17.21 12.65
N SER A 23 -2.49 16.81 11.58
CA SER A 23 -2.84 15.60 10.82
C SER A 23 -2.55 14.32 11.61
N ASP A 24 -1.44 14.29 12.35
CA ASP A 24 -1.04 13.12 13.15
C ASP A 24 -1.97 12.96 14.36
N ILE A 25 -2.31 14.07 15.04
CA ILE A 25 -3.32 14.10 16.11
C ILE A 25 -4.65 13.52 15.59
N LYS A 26 -5.11 13.99 14.42
CA LYS A 26 -6.35 13.48 13.80
C LYS A 26 -6.25 12.00 13.40
N GLY A 27 -5.05 11.53 13.03
CA GLY A 27 -4.76 10.12 12.78
C GLY A 27 -4.96 9.29 14.05
N LEU A 28 -4.25 9.63 15.12
CA LEU A 28 -4.33 9.00 16.44
C LEU A 28 -5.76 9.00 17.00
N GLU A 29 -6.50 10.12 16.90
CA GLU A 29 -7.91 10.18 17.32
C GLU A 29 -8.77 9.18 16.52
N GLY A 30 -8.48 9.05 15.22
CA GLY A 30 -9.15 8.09 14.34
C GLY A 30 -8.85 6.64 14.75
N GLU A 31 -7.57 6.33 15.01
CA GLU A 31 -7.11 5.03 15.47
C GLU A 31 -7.74 4.68 16.82
N LEU A 32 -7.63 5.54 17.83
CA LEU A 32 -8.22 5.32 19.15
C LEU A 32 -9.72 5.05 19.08
N LYS A 33 -10.45 5.86 18.29
CA LYS A 33 -11.89 5.66 18.05
C LYS A 33 -12.20 4.33 17.38
N VAL A 34 -11.39 3.93 16.39
CA VAL A 34 -11.57 2.63 15.72
C VAL A 34 -11.28 1.50 16.69
N GLY A 35 -10.18 1.55 17.44
CA GLY A 35 -9.82 0.56 18.45
C GLY A 35 -10.92 0.37 19.50
N ASP A 36 -11.50 1.47 20.02
CA ASP A 36 -12.62 1.40 20.96
C ASP A 36 -13.87 0.74 20.35
N LEU A 37 -14.18 1.01 19.08
CA LEU A 37 -15.28 0.36 18.37
C LEU A 37 -15.01 -1.12 18.11
N LEU A 38 -13.79 -1.47 17.69
CA LEU A 38 -13.36 -2.86 17.52
C LEU A 38 -13.50 -3.63 18.83
N ALA A 39 -12.97 -3.09 19.93
CA ALA A 39 -13.04 -3.68 21.27
C ALA A 39 -14.49 -3.91 21.73
N LYS A 40 -15.35 -2.91 21.51
CA LYS A 40 -16.76 -2.94 21.90
C LYS A 40 -17.56 -3.98 21.14
N HIS A 41 -17.33 -4.12 19.83
CA HIS A 41 -18.20 -4.88 18.93
C HIS A 41 -17.66 -6.27 18.56
N LEU A 42 -16.40 -6.58 18.90
CA LEU A 42 -15.84 -7.92 18.71
C LEU A 42 -16.05 -8.82 19.95
N PRO A 43 -16.10 -10.15 19.76
CA PRO A 43 -16.21 -11.12 20.85
C PRO A 43 -15.06 -11.05 21.87
N ASP A 44 -15.30 -11.51 23.10
CA ASP A 44 -14.36 -11.42 24.23
C ASP A 44 -13.11 -12.31 24.11
N ASP A 45 -13.15 -13.32 23.27
CA ASP A 45 -12.00 -14.15 22.89
C ASP A 45 -11.09 -13.52 21.82
N THR A 46 -11.35 -12.26 21.44
CA THR A 46 -10.63 -11.55 20.39
C THR A 46 -9.71 -10.49 21.01
N TYR A 47 -8.53 -10.33 20.40
CA TYR A 47 -7.53 -9.35 20.81
C TYR A 47 -7.41 -8.28 19.73
N VAL A 48 -7.45 -7.02 20.14
CA VAL A 48 -7.22 -5.83 19.32
C VAL A 48 -5.92 -5.23 19.81
N ILE A 49 -4.85 -5.31 19.01
CA ILE A 49 -3.52 -4.85 19.40
C ILE A 49 -3.18 -3.64 18.54
N ALA A 50 -3.03 -2.46 19.15
CA ALA A 50 -2.58 -1.25 18.46
C ALA A 50 -1.05 -1.28 18.27
N HIS A 51 -0.59 -0.79 17.11
CA HIS A 51 0.84 -0.65 16.76
C HIS A 51 1.72 -1.84 17.15
N PRO A 52 1.35 -3.07 16.76
CA PRO A 52 2.17 -4.25 17.04
C PRO A 52 3.46 -4.16 16.23
N SER A 53 4.60 -4.35 16.90
CA SER A 53 5.91 -4.40 16.24
C SER A 53 6.09 -5.75 15.54
N ILE A 54 5.82 -5.79 14.23
CA ILE A 54 5.83 -7.01 13.42
C ILE A 54 6.90 -6.95 12.32
N GLY A 55 8.14 -7.21 12.71
CA GLY A 55 9.28 -7.15 11.81
C GLY A 55 9.75 -5.70 11.63
N LYS A 56 9.61 -5.15 10.43
CA LYS A 56 10.04 -3.77 10.10
C LYS A 56 8.88 -2.78 9.93
N TYR A 57 7.66 -3.21 10.20
CA TYR A 57 6.47 -2.40 10.03
C TYR A 57 5.58 -2.48 11.25
N ASP A 58 4.85 -1.39 11.48
CA ASP A 58 3.88 -1.23 12.55
C ASP A 58 2.52 -0.92 11.93
N PRO A 59 1.66 -1.92 11.65
CA PRO A 59 0.30 -1.65 11.19
C PRO A 59 -0.48 -0.94 12.30
N ASP A 60 -1.53 -0.19 11.95
CA ASP A 60 -2.34 0.49 12.97
C ASP A 60 -2.94 -0.51 13.97
N PHE A 61 -3.47 -1.64 13.46
CA PHE A 61 -3.97 -2.73 14.31
C PHE A 61 -3.62 -4.14 13.80
N LEU A 62 -3.39 -5.05 14.74
CA LEU A 62 -3.50 -6.49 14.58
C LEU A 62 -4.69 -7.02 15.38
N ILE A 63 -5.62 -7.67 14.70
CA ILE A 63 -6.72 -8.41 15.31
C ILE A 63 -6.38 -9.89 15.32
N ILE A 64 -6.50 -10.53 16.48
CA ILE A 64 -6.32 -11.98 16.63
C ILE A 64 -7.62 -12.59 17.13
N SER A 65 -8.21 -13.47 16.33
CA SER A 65 -9.44 -14.19 16.66
C SER A 65 -9.27 -15.70 16.41
N PRO A 66 -9.78 -16.56 17.32
CA PRO A 66 -9.76 -18.01 17.08
C PRO A 66 -10.63 -18.43 15.89
N ARG A 67 -11.61 -17.62 15.46
CA ARG A 67 -12.55 -17.94 14.37
C ARG A 67 -11.96 -17.76 12.98
N TYR A 68 -11.13 -16.73 12.80
CA TYR A 68 -10.66 -16.33 11.47
C TYR A 68 -9.18 -16.00 11.39
N GLY A 69 -8.42 -16.21 12.46
CA GLY A 69 -6.98 -15.99 12.50
C GLY A 69 -6.63 -14.52 12.72
N PHE A 70 -5.85 -13.94 11.81
CA PHE A 70 -5.23 -12.64 11.98
C PHE A 70 -5.79 -11.61 11.01
N ARG A 71 -6.03 -10.37 11.44
CA ARG A 71 -6.34 -9.25 10.54
C ARG A 71 -5.40 -8.10 10.80
N LEU A 72 -4.66 -7.70 9.77
CA LEU A 72 -3.87 -6.48 9.76
C LEU A 72 -4.75 -5.35 9.22
N LEU A 73 -4.87 -4.26 9.98
CA LEU A 73 -5.75 -3.16 9.62
C LEU A 73 -4.96 -1.85 9.58
N GLU A 74 -5.31 -1.03 8.61
CA GLU A 74 -4.91 0.38 8.52
C GLU A 74 -6.14 1.26 8.72
N VAL A 75 -5.99 2.36 9.44
CA VAL A 75 -7.01 3.38 9.67
C VAL A 75 -6.69 4.61 8.83
N LYS A 76 -7.69 5.11 8.12
CA LYS A 76 -7.62 6.38 7.39
C LYS A 76 -8.74 7.30 7.83
N ASN A 77 -8.36 8.44 8.40
CA ASN A 77 -9.27 9.51 8.80
C ASN A 77 -9.39 10.62 7.73
N TRP A 78 -9.52 10.19 6.46
CA TRP A 78 -9.67 11.10 5.32
C TRP A 78 -11.09 11.64 5.22
N ASN A 79 -11.25 12.81 4.60
CA ASN A 79 -12.55 13.34 4.24
C ASN A 79 -12.91 12.87 2.81
N ILE A 80 -14.13 12.36 2.60
CA ILE A 80 -14.59 11.92 1.27
C ILE A 80 -14.52 13.03 0.21
N ASN A 81 -14.70 14.28 0.60
CA ASN A 81 -14.60 15.44 -0.30
C ASN A 81 -13.16 15.69 -0.75
N ASN A 82 -12.17 15.21 -0.01
CA ASN A 82 -10.76 15.29 -0.39
C ASN A 82 -10.34 14.12 -1.31
N ILE A 83 -11.25 13.21 -1.65
CA ILE A 83 -10.96 12.10 -2.57
C ILE A 83 -11.55 12.47 -3.94
N SER A 84 -10.69 12.79 -4.91
CA SER A 84 -11.12 13.19 -6.25
C SER A 84 -11.47 11.98 -7.11
N ASN A 85 -10.70 10.89 -6.99
CA ASN A 85 -10.92 9.66 -7.74
C ASN A 85 -10.60 8.42 -6.89
N VAL A 86 -11.23 7.30 -7.24
CA VAL A 86 -11.01 5.98 -6.64
C VAL A 86 -10.79 4.99 -7.77
N TYR A 87 -9.79 4.11 -7.61
CA TYR A 87 -9.41 3.11 -8.60
C TYR A 87 -9.76 1.69 -8.10
N SER A 88 -10.07 0.77 -9.02
CA SER A 88 -10.52 -0.60 -8.72
C SER A 88 -9.55 -1.40 -7.85
N ASN A 89 -8.26 -1.06 -7.89
CA ASN A 89 -7.19 -1.65 -7.07
C ASN A 89 -7.09 -1.09 -5.64
N GLY A 90 -8.05 -0.25 -5.21
CA GLY A 90 -8.07 0.37 -3.88
C GLY A 90 -7.27 1.68 -3.76
N ALA A 91 -6.60 2.12 -4.83
CA ALA A 91 -5.92 3.41 -4.83
C ALA A 91 -6.93 4.58 -4.84
N MET A 92 -6.55 5.70 -4.23
CA MET A 92 -7.35 6.91 -4.12
C MET A 92 -6.50 8.13 -4.46
N ARG A 93 -7.02 9.01 -5.32
CA ARG A 93 -6.39 10.29 -5.65
C ARG A 93 -6.90 11.37 -4.70
N ILE A 94 -5.98 12.05 -4.03
CA ILE A 94 -6.27 13.06 -3.03
C ILE A 94 -6.36 14.43 -3.71
N ALA A 95 -7.50 15.10 -3.61
CA ALA A 95 -7.80 16.34 -4.31
C ALA A 95 -6.88 17.52 -3.91
N SER A 96 -6.42 17.55 -2.66
CA SER A 96 -5.66 18.69 -2.12
C SER A 96 -4.23 18.80 -2.67
N ASN A 97 -3.63 17.68 -3.08
CA ASN A 97 -2.23 17.62 -3.50
C ASN A 97 -2.00 16.76 -4.75
N ASP A 98 -3.08 16.27 -5.35
CA ASP A 98 -3.10 15.43 -6.54
C ASP A 98 -2.36 14.09 -6.41
N GLN A 99 -2.01 13.67 -5.18
CA GLN A 99 -1.28 12.44 -4.95
C GLN A 99 -2.22 11.23 -4.99
N THR A 100 -1.77 10.16 -5.63
CA THR A 100 -2.42 8.85 -5.55
C THR A 100 -1.80 8.06 -4.40
N ARG A 101 -2.63 7.63 -3.45
CA ARG A 101 -2.23 6.79 -2.32
C ARG A 101 -3.01 5.48 -2.39
N ASN A 102 -2.36 4.36 -2.07
CA ASN A 102 -3.03 3.05 -2.00
C ASN A 102 -2.84 2.46 -0.60
N PRO A 103 -3.76 2.76 0.34
CA PRO A 103 -3.71 2.22 1.70
C PRO A 103 -3.71 0.69 1.73
N LEU A 104 -4.40 0.05 0.78
CA LEU A 104 -4.45 -1.40 0.73
C LEU A 104 -3.10 -2.02 0.41
N ASN A 105 -2.32 -1.37 -0.47
CA ASN A 105 -0.97 -1.81 -0.80
C ASN A 105 0.00 -1.67 0.39
N GLN A 106 -0.22 -0.69 1.27
CA GLN A 106 0.56 -0.55 2.51
C GLN A 106 0.37 -1.77 3.39
N VAL A 107 -0.89 -2.15 3.67
CA VAL A 107 -1.18 -3.33 4.51
C VAL A 107 -0.70 -4.63 3.89
N LYS A 108 -0.77 -4.77 2.57
CA LYS A 108 -0.25 -5.96 1.87
C LYS A 108 1.24 -6.20 2.14
N LYS A 109 2.05 -5.14 2.29
CA LYS A 109 3.48 -5.27 2.64
C LYS A 109 3.68 -5.81 4.06
N HIS A 110 2.77 -5.51 4.98
CA HIS A 110 2.83 -6.00 6.36
C HIS A 110 2.58 -7.51 6.45
N ILE A 111 1.78 -8.08 5.55
CA ILE A 111 1.44 -9.52 5.55
C ILE A 111 2.68 -10.39 5.46
N ASP A 112 3.61 -10.06 4.57
CA ASP A 112 4.79 -10.89 4.33
C ASP A 112 5.75 -10.87 5.54
N GLU A 113 5.96 -9.69 6.14
CA GLU A 113 6.74 -9.53 7.37
C GLU A 113 6.07 -10.23 8.55
N PHE A 114 4.75 -10.08 8.70
CA PHE A 114 3.98 -10.75 9.74
C PHE A 114 4.06 -12.27 9.63
N ASN A 115 4.02 -12.81 8.41
CA ASN A 115 4.17 -14.24 8.20
C ASN A 115 5.59 -14.71 8.53
N GLY A 116 6.61 -13.90 8.25
CA GLY A 116 7.98 -14.14 8.71
C GLY A 116 8.09 -14.16 10.23
N TYR A 117 7.45 -13.20 10.89
CA TYR A 117 7.34 -13.10 12.34
C TYR A 117 6.65 -14.35 12.94
N LEU A 118 5.49 -14.77 12.44
CA LEU A 118 4.80 -15.97 12.94
C LEU A 118 5.65 -17.25 12.80
N LYS A 119 6.44 -17.36 11.74
CA LYS A 119 7.36 -18.50 11.55
C LYS A 119 8.51 -18.47 12.56
N SER A 120 8.99 -17.28 12.95
CA SER A 120 10.08 -17.14 13.92
C SER A 120 9.68 -17.61 15.32
N LEU A 121 8.39 -17.54 15.66
CA LEU A 121 7.83 -18.06 16.91
C LEU A 121 7.89 -19.59 17.04
N LYS A 122 8.18 -20.32 15.95
CA LYS A 122 8.31 -21.79 15.91
C LYS A 122 7.09 -22.55 16.46
N ILE A 123 5.89 -22.00 16.29
CA ILE A 123 4.64 -22.61 16.74
C ILE A 123 4.21 -23.68 15.72
N SER A 124 4.32 -24.95 16.10
CA SER A 124 4.10 -26.09 15.20
C SER A 124 2.67 -26.21 14.64
N SER A 125 1.66 -25.64 15.31
CA SER A 125 0.28 -25.63 14.86
C SER A 125 0.01 -24.65 13.70
N LEU A 126 0.92 -23.69 13.45
CA LEU A 126 0.81 -22.67 12.40
C LEU A 126 1.47 -23.08 11.08
N ARG A 127 1.31 -24.33 10.62
CA ARG A 127 1.98 -24.84 9.41
C ARG A 127 1.74 -23.99 8.16
N ASP A 128 0.55 -23.38 8.03
CA ASP A 128 0.19 -22.48 6.94
C ASP A 128 -0.45 -21.19 7.48
N SER A 129 0.32 -20.47 8.31
CA SER A 129 -0.09 -19.19 8.88
C SER A 129 -0.51 -18.17 7.82
N TYR A 130 0.03 -18.23 6.60
CA TYR A 130 -0.28 -17.27 5.56
C TYR A 130 -1.76 -17.28 5.16
N LYS A 131 -2.41 -18.45 5.20
CA LYS A 131 -3.84 -18.56 4.92
C LYS A 131 -4.74 -18.03 6.05
N LEU A 132 -4.19 -17.87 7.25
CA LEU A 132 -4.88 -17.28 8.41
C LEU A 132 -4.83 -15.75 8.41
N VAL A 133 -4.01 -15.13 7.57
CA VAL A 133 -3.84 -13.68 7.53
C VAL A 133 -4.81 -13.06 6.52
N GLY A 134 -5.70 -12.21 7.03
CA GLY A 134 -6.48 -11.27 6.25
C GLY A 134 -6.03 -9.84 6.51
N PHE A 135 -6.61 -8.91 5.77
CA PHE A 135 -6.24 -7.50 5.85
C PHE A 135 -7.37 -6.60 5.39
N GLY A 136 -7.36 -5.36 5.87
CA GLY A 136 -8.33 -4.35 5.47
C GLY A 136 -7.89 -2.93 5.82
N VAL A 137 -8.67 -1.98 5.32
CA VAL A 137 -8.51 -0.55 5.59
C VAL A 137 -9.83 -0.03 6.14
N ILE A 138 -9.78 0.64 7.28
CA ILE A 138 -10.93 1.26 7.93
C ILE A 138 -10.91 2.77 7.63
N HIS A 139 -11.95 3.24 6.95
CA HIS A 139 -12.17 4.65 6.68
C HIS A 139 -13.14 5.23 7.71
N ILE A 140 -12.61 5.89 8.74
CA ILE A 140 -13.42 6.42 9.86
C ILE A 140 -14.03 7.81 9.57
N GLY A 141 -13.53 8.49 8.54
CA GLY A 141 -13.94 9.86 8.21
C GLY A 141 -15.18 9.99 7.32
N PHE A 142 -15.75 8.88 6.83
CA PHE A 142 -16.93 8.86 5.97
C PHE A 142 -17.64 7.49 5.96
N LYS A 143 -18.83 7.42 5.38
CA LYS A 143 -19.69 6.22 5.33
C LYS A 143 -19.50 5.42 4.05
N LYS A 144 -19.94 4.16 4.07
CA LYS A 144 -19.98 3.31 2.87
C LYS A 144 -20.81 3.92 1.75
N SER A 145 -21.94 4.54 2.08
CA SER A 145 -22.82 5.21 1.10
C SER A 145 -22.11 6.31 0.31
N ASP A 146 -21.23 7.06 0.97
CA ASP A 146 -20.50 8.16 0.35
C ASP A 146 -19.50 7.61 -0.68
N MET A 147 -18.84 6.51 -0.34
CA MET A 147 -17.94 5.80 -1.25
C MET A 147 -18.69 5.16 -2.42
N GLN A 148 -19.86 4.55 -2.18
CA GLN A 148 -20.69 3.97 -3.24
C GLN A 148 -21.08 4.98 -4.32
N GLN A 149 -21.34 6.23 -3.95
CA GLN A 149 -21.61 7.30 -4.92
C GLN A 149 -20.39 7.57 -5.82
N LYS A 150 -19.18 7.62 -5.22
CA LYS A 150 -17.92 7.84 -5.94
C LYS A 150 -17.58 6.75 -6.95
N ILE A 151 -17.96 5.49 -6.66
CA ILE A 151 -17.69 4.33 -7.52
C ILE A 151 -18.96 3.77 -8.19
N SER A 152 -19.97 4.61 -8.37
CA SER A 152 -21.28 4.20 -8.90
C SER A 152 -21.21 3.63 -10.32
N ASN A 153 -20.21 4.03 -11.10
CA ASN A 153 -19.94 3.55 -12.46
C ASN A 153 -19.19 2.21 -12.52
N TRP A 154 -18.76 1.66 -11.38
CA TRP A 154 -18.05 0.37 -11.38
C TRP A 154 -19.00 -0.81 -11.54
N ASN A 155 -18.52 -1.87 -12.18
CA ASN A 155 -19.23 -3.15 -12.21
C ASN A 155 -19.36 -3.76 -10.81
N SER A 156 -20.22 -4.79 -10.65
CA SER A 156 -20.47 -5.45 -9.35
C SER A 156 -19.20 -6.08 -8.77
N MET A 157 -18.41 -6.76 -9.59
CA MET A 157 -17.20 -7.47 -9.18
C MET A 157 -16.14 -6.53 -8.57
N ASN A 158 -15.86 -5.40 -9.23
CA ASN A 158 -14.91 -4.40 -8.74
C ASN A 158 -15.38 -3.78 -7.42
N ARG A 159 -16.69 -3.50 -7.29
CA ARG A 159 -17.26 -2.95 -6.06
C ARG A 159 -17.19 -3.95 -4.91
N GLU A 160 -17.53 -5.21 -5.16
CA GLU A 160 -17.47 -6.27 -4.15
C GLU A 160 -16.03 -6.50 -3.68
N SER A 161 -15.09 -6.63 -4.64
CA SER A 161 -13.66 -6.78 -4.34
C SER A 161 -13.11 -5.62 -3.48
N PHE A 162 -13.50 -4.38 -3.81
CA PHE A 162 -13.12 -3.21 -3.02
C PHE A 162 -13.74 -3.23 -1.63
N PHE A 163 -15.06 -3.44 -1.52
CA PHE A 163 -15.76 -3.46 -0.23
C PHE A 163 -15.43 -4.67 0.65
N LYS A 164 -14.80 -5.70 0.10
CA LYS A 164 -14.27 -6.83 0.87
C LYS A 164 -13.12 -6.39 1.81
N HIS A 165 -12.31 -5.41 1.39
CA HIS A 165 -11.14 -4.97 2.13
C HIS A 165 -11.21 -3.53 2.63
N HIS A 166 -12.29 -2.80 2.31
CA HIS A 166 -12.52 -1.45 2.78
C HIS A 166 -13.77 -1.40 3.66
N LEU A 167 -13.57 -1.06 4.94
CA LEU A 167 -14.62 -0.89 5.94
C LEU A 167 -14.82 0.61 6.21
N PHE A 168 -16.04 0.99 6.59
CA PHE A 168 -16.40 2.40 6.82
C PHE A 168 -16.99 2.61 8.21
N ALA A 169 -17.03 3.87 8.64
CA ALA A 169 -17.48 4.27 9.98
C ALA A 169 -18.85 3.70 10.37
N ASP A 170 -19.79 3.64 9.44
CA ASP A 170 -21.16 3.14 9.65
C ASP A 170 -21.25 1.61 9.75
N GLN A 171 -20.18 0.88 9.40
CA GLN A 171 -20.12 -0.58 9.49
C GLN A 171 -19.47 -1.08 10.78
N LEU A 172 -18.80 -0.22 11.54
CA LEU A 172 -18.07 -0.64 12.75
C LEU A 172 -18.98 -1.01 13.93
N GLY A 173 -20.25 -0.63 13.87
CA GLY A 173 -21.22 -0.92 14.93
C GLY A 173 -21.97 -2.25 14.79
N ASN A 174 -22.01 -2.85 13.60
CA ASN A 174 -22.85 -4.02 13.29
C ASN A 174 -22.13 -5.01 12.38
N ASN A 175 -22.22 -6.31 12.68
CA ASN A 175 -21.64 -7.40 11.89
C ASN A 175 -20.12 -7.29 11.66
N LEU A 176 -19.41 -6.58 12.54
CA LEU A 176 -17.98 -6.34 12.39
C LEU A 176 -17.16 -7.64 12.35
N ASP A 177 -17.51 -8.63 13.20
CA ASP A 177 -16.87 -9.95 13.23
C ASP A 177 -16.95 -10.65 11.87
N TYR A 178 -18.14 -10.64 11.24
CA TYR A 178 -18.37 -11.18 9.91
C TYR A 178 -17.61 -10.42 8.81
N LEU A 179 -17.60 -9.09 8.88
CA LEU A 179 -16.88 -8.26 7.91
C LEU A 179 -15.38 -8.51 7.97
N LEU A 180 -14.81 -8.62 9.18
CA LEU A 180 -13.41 -9.00 9.37
C LEU A 180 -13.15 -10.43 8.90
N GLU A 181 -14.01 -11.40 9.20
CA GLU A 181 -13.88 -12.77 8.67
C GLU A 181 -13.75 -12.75 7.14
N LYS A 182 -14.60 -12.00 6.44
CA LYS A 182 -14.62 -11.87 4.97
C LYS A 182 -13.44 -11.11 4.38
N ALA A 183 -12.77 -10.26 5.15
CA ALA A 183 -11.54 -9.56 4.76
C ALA A 183 -10.29 -10.49 4.66
N THR A 184 -10.50 -11.77 4.35
CA THR A 184 -9.44 -12.75 4.11
C THR A 184 -8.94 -12.71 2.67
N LYS A 185 -7.63 -12.92 2.47
CA LYS A 185 -7.05 -13.17 1.15
C LYS A 185 -7.56 -14.50 0.56
N TYR A 186 -7.73 -15.51 1.41
CA TYR A 186 -8.05 -16.89 1.03
C TYR A 186 -9.46 -17.26 1.51
N PRO A 187 -10.49 -17.25 0.63
CA PRO A 187 -11.87 -17.50 1.01
C PRO A 187 -12.14 -18.97 1.40
N TYR A 188 -11.33 -19.91 0.91
CA TYR A 188 -11.47 -21.35 1.15
C TYR A 188 -10.64 -21.85 2.32
N TYR A 189 -10.53 -21.05 3.38
CA TYR A 189 -9.88 -21.52 4.58
C TYR A 189 -10.77 -22.54 5.29
N ASP A 190 -10.21 -23.71 5.58
CA ASP A 190 -10.88 -24.74 6.33
C ASP A 190 -11.17 -24.22 7.74
N ARG A 191 -12.46 -23.96 8.03
CA ARG A 191 -12.95 -23.49 9.35
C ARG A 191 -12.53 -24.41 10.50
N ARG A 192 -12.03 -25.62 10.22
CA ARG A 192 -11.50 -26.54 11.23
C ARG A 192 -10.14 -26.12 11.79
N VAL A 193 -9.41 -25.22 11.13
CA VAL A 193 -8.11 -24.75 11.64
C VAL A 193 -8.32 -23.49 12.47
N MET A 194 -8.91 -23.68 13.65
CA MET A 194 -9.04 -22.62 14.66
C MET A 194 -7.75 -22.51 15.46
N LEU A 195 -7.39 -21.29 15.88
CA LEU A 195 -6.29 -21.11 16.82
C LEU A 195 -6.69 -21.70 18.17
N SER A 196 -5.93 -22.67 18.67
CA SER A 196 -6.15 -23.19 20.03
C SER A 196 -5.96 -22.04 21.04
N PRO A 197 -6.67 -22.03 22.18
CA PRO A 197 -6.49 -21.01 23.21
C PRO A 197 -5.04 -20.86 23.67
N THR A 198 -4.30 -21.98 23.75
CA THR A 198 -2.86 -21.99 24.10
C THR A 198 -2.01 -21.31 23.04
N THR A 199 -2.25 -21.62 21.75
CA THR A 199 -1.56 -20.98 20.63
C THR A 199 -1.87 -19.48 20.58
N LEU A 200 -3.14 -19.11 20.72
CA LEU A 200 -3.60 -17.73 20.74
C LEU A 200 -2.87 -16.94 21.83
N LYS A 201 -2.86 -17.45 23.07
CA LYS A 201 -2.18 -16.84 24.21
C LYS A 201 -0.68 -16.68 23.96
N GLN A 202 -0.01 -17.73 23.47
CA GLN A 202 1.42 -17.69 23.16
C GLN A 202 1.76 -16.60 22.13
N ILE A 203 0.93 -16.42 21.10
CA ILE A 203 1.13 -15.37 20.09
C ILE A 203 0.92 -14.00 20.73
N VAL A 204 -0.20 -13.78 21.44
CA VAL A 204 -0.50 -12.50 22.08
C VAL A 204 0.63 -12.08 23.02
N GLU A 205 1.15 -13.00 23.85
CA GLU A 205 2.26 -12.73 24.77
C GLU A 205 3.59 -12.43 24.07
N SER A 206 3.75 -12.88 22.81
CA SER A 206 4.96 -12.62 22.02
C SER A 206 4.93 -11.30 21.24
N VAL A 207 3.75 -10.73 21.02
CA VAL A 207 3.59 -9.48 20.27
C VAL A 207 3.97 -8.32 21.16
N THR A 208 5.02 -7.59 20.76
CA THR A 208 5.41 -6.33 21.39
C THR A 208 4.61 -5.18 20.77
N ILE A 209 4.26 -4.19 21.60
CA ILE A 209 3.63 -2.95 21.15
C ILE A 209 4.75 -1.94 20.95
N SER A 210 4.77 -1.27 19.80
CA SER A 210 5.79 -0.27 19.50
C SER A 210 5.66 0.93 20.45
N ASP A 211 6.74 1.28 21.13
CA ASP A 211 6.83 2.49 21.95
C ASP A 211 7.01 3.75 21.08
N GLU A 212 7.55 3.58 19.87
CA GLU A 212 7.71 4.64 18.89
C GLU A 212 6.58 4.56 17.88
N ILE A 213 5.58 5.45 18.01
CA ILE A 213 4.62 5.67 16.93
C ILE A 213 5.37 6.42 15.81
N THR A 214 6.13 5.69 15.00
CA THR A 214 6.80 6.25 13.84
C THR A 214 5.79 6.46 12.73
N TYR A 215 5.27 7.69 12.62
CA TYR A 215 4.55 8.06 11.42
C TYR A 215 5.51 8.04 10.23
N ASP A 216 5.14 7.31 9.17
CA ASP A 216 5.83 7.19 7.86
C ASP A 216 6.13 8.56 7.20
N ASN A 217 5.63 9.64 7.80
CA ASN A 217 6.10 11.01 7.59
C ASN A 217 7.59 11.21 7.84
N SER A 218 8.32 10.33 8.55
CA SER A 218 9.77 10.51 8.75
C SER A 218 10.53 10.59 7.42
N GLN A 219 10.12 9.81 6.41
CA GLN A 219 10.71 9.86 5.07
C GLN A 219 10.29 11.14 4.33
N GLU A 220 9.03 11.57 4.45
CA GLU A 220 8.56 12.83 3.84
C GLU A 220 9.15 14.07 4.52
N VAL A 221 9.39 14.01 5.83
CA VAL A 221 10.06 15.02 6.64
C VAL A 221 11.55 15.04 6.30
N SER A 222 12.20 13.89 6.15
CA SER A 222 13.58 13.79 5.65
C SER A 222 13.70 14.38 4.25
N ASP A 223 12.78 14.05 3.33
CA ASP A 223 12.75 14.63 1.98
C ASP A 223 12.50 16.15 2.01
N LYS A 224 11.66 16.64 2.93
CA LYS A 224 11.43 18.09 3.14
C LYS A 224 12.64 18.78 3.74
N LEU A 225 13.34 18.15 4.70
CA LEU A 225 14.58 18.65 5.30
C LEU A 225 15.68 18.74 4.24
N ASN A 226 15.87 17.69 3.44
CA ASN A 226 16.82 17.68 2.32
C ASN A 226 16.50 18.82 1.32
N LYS A 227 15.21 19.06 1.01
CA LYS A 227 14.80 20.20 0.17
C LYS A 227 15.04 21.57 0.83
N PHE A 228 14.98 21.66 2.15
CA PHE A 228 15.31 22.88 2.88
C PHE A 228 16.82 23.13 2.85
N ASP A 229 17.63 22.10 3.07
CA ASP A 229 19.10 22.18 2.98
C ASP A 229 19.55 22.61 1.58
N GLU A 230 18.91 22.09 0.53
CA GLU A 230 19.15 22.55 -0.85
C GLU A 230 18.81 24.04 -1.06
N LYS A 231 17.73 24.54 -0.42
CA LYS A 231 17.36 25.96 -0.49
C LYS A 231 18.32 26.84 0.30
N ILE A 232 18.79 26.37 1.46
CA ILE A 232 19.81 27.05 2.26
C ILE A 232 21.11 27.15 1.46
N ALA A 233 21.58 26.04 0.87
CA ALA A 233 22.78 26.03 0.04
C ALA A 233 22.66 26.97 -1.19
N LYS A 234 21.49 27.03 -1.83
CA LYS A 234 21.23 28.00 -2.92
C LYS A 234 21.27 29.45 -2.43
N LEU A 235 20.73 29.72 -1.25
CA LEU A 235 20.74 31.06 -0.66
C LEU A 235 22.16 31.49 -0.28
N GLU A 236 22.93 30.59 0.33
CA GLU A 236 24.34 30.82 0.69
C GLU A 236 25.19 31.15 -0.54
N LYS A 237 25.02 30.39 -1.63
CA LYS A 237 25.69 30.66 -2.90
C LYS A 237 25.31 32.04 -3.49
N HIS A 238 24.04 32.44 -3.35
CA HIS A 238 23.59 33.75 -3.80
C HIS A 238 24.20 34.88 -2.97
N ILE A 239 24.29 34.71 -1.64
CA ILE A 239 24.95 35.65 -0.73
C ILE A 239 26.44 35.77 -1.06
N GLU A 240 27.12 34.67 -1.36
CA GLU A 240 28.53 34.68 -1.78
C GLU A 240 28.73 35.41 -3.11
N THR A 241 27.82 35.22 -4.06
CA THR A 241 27.82 35.95 -5.34
C THR A 241 27.65 37.45 -5.13
N ILE A 242 26.76 37.88 -4.22
CA ILE A 242 26.58 39.30 -3.88
C ILE A 242 27.84 39.88 -3.22
N LYS A 243 28.49 39.11 -2.31
CA LYS A 243 29.72 39.55 -1.64
C LYS A 243 30.89 39.70 -2.61
N ASN A 244 31.00 38.79 -3.58
CA ASN A 244 32.09 38.81 -4.55
C ASN A 244 31.80 39.74 -5.75
N GLY A 245 30.53 40.04 -6.03
CA GLY A 245 30.08 40.81 -7.19
C GLY A 245 29.99 42.32 -7.00
N ASN A 246 30.37 42.88 -5.84
CA ASN A 246 30.32 44.32 -5.60
C ASN A 246 31.67 44.84 -5.07
N SER A 247 32.58 45.11 -6.01
CA SER A 247 33.66 46.10 -5.84
C SER A 247 33.91 46.92 -7.11
N GLU A 248 33.04 46.83 -8.14
CA GLU A 248 33.06 47.79 -9.24
C GLU A 248 32.08 48.93 -8.92
N GLU A 249 32.64 50.12 -8.71
CA GLU A 249 31.94 51.38 -8.46
C GLU A 249 30.83 51.63 -9.48
N ILE A 250 29.57 51.55 -9.05
CA ILE A 250 28.46 52.10 -9.81
C ILE A 250 28.51 53.64 -9.68
N LYS A 251 29.28 54.31 -10.54
CA LYS A 251 29.11 55.74 -10.82
C LYS A 251 27.79 55.94 -11.58
N VAL A 252 26.70 56.14 -10.84
CA VAL A 252 25.42 56.55 -11.43
C VAL A 252 25.49 58.05 -11.74
N THR A 253 25.73 58.40 -13.00
CA THR A 253 25.44 59.74 -13.53
C THR A 253 23.93 59.84 -13.72
N ILE A 254 23.25 60.61 -12.87
CA ILE A 254 21.80 60.86 -12.95
C ILE A 254 21.55 61.87 -14.10
N PRO A 255 20.81 61.51 -15.16
CA PRO A 255 20.31 62.49 -16.13
C PRO A 255 19.07 63.19 -15.54
N LEU A 256 19.02 64.52 -15.63
CA LEU A 256 17.84 65.29 -15.26
C LEU A 256 16.64 64.91 -16.15
N PRO A 257 15.42 64.80 -15.57
CA PRO A 257 14.22 64.48 -16.33
C PRO A 257 13.76 65.67 -17.21
N PRO A 258 13.17 65.40 -18.38
CA PRO A 258 12.64 66.43 -19.26
C PRO A 258 11.34 67.02 -18.70
N VAL A 259 11.24 68.35 -18.82
CA VAL A 259 10.07 69.17 -18.50
C VAL A 259 8.87 68.67 -19.32
N THR A 260 7.84 68.18 -18.63
CA THR A 260 6.59 67.73 -19.24
C THR A 260 5.57 68.87 -19.20
N THR A 261 5.17 69.33 -20.38
CA THR A 261 4.06 70.28 -20.59
C THR A 261 2.70 69.60 -20.34
N GLU A 262 1.85 70.29 -19.58
CA GLU A 262 0.48 69.90 -19.20
C GLU A 262 -0.46 69.73 -20.41
N PRO A 263 -1.35 68.73 -20.41
CA PRO A 263 -2.52 68.73 -21.28
C PRO A 263 -3.77 69.29 -20.58
N VAL A 264 -4.47 70.11 -21.36
CA VAL A 264 -5.73 70.80 -21.09
C VAL A 264 -6.86 69.86 -20.66
N ILE A 265 -7.48 70.18 -19.52
CA ILE A 265 -8.64 69.52 -18.94
C ILE A 265 -9.91 69.88 -19.75
N LYS A 266 -10.63 68.88 -20.26
CA LYS A 266 -12.04 69.00 -20.68
C LYS A 266 -12.95 68.23 -19.72
N ASN A 267 -13.89 68.96 -19.12
CA ASN A 267 -14.93 68.45 -18.23
C ASN A 267 -15.92 67.50 -18.94
N PRO A 268 -16.50 66.54 -18.21
CA PRO A 268 -17.86 66.11 -18.47
C PRO A 268 -18.80 66.33 -17.26
N VAL A 269 -19.87 67.06 -17.56
CA VAL A 269 -21.29 66.89 -17.19
C VAL A 269 -21.62 66.13 -15.89
N LYS A 270 -22.27 66.87 -14.98
CA LYS A 270 -23.01 66.40 -13.80
C LYS A 270 -24.20 65.52 -14.20
N THR A 271 -24.38 64.40 -13.50
CA THR A 271 -25.70 63.82 -13.27
C THR A 271 -25.87 63.55 -11.78
N GLU A 272 -26.94 64.11 -11.21
CA GLU A 272 -27.33 64.01 -9.80
C GLU A 272 -27.91 62.64 -9.47
N GLY A 273 -27.68 62.17 -8.24
CA GLY A 273 -28.32 60.97 -7.70
C GLY A 273 -27.78 60.60 -6.31
N SER A 274 -28.47 61.07 -5.27
CA SER A 274 -28.20 60.86 -3.83
C SER A 274 -28.19 59.37 -3.42
N ARG A 275 -27.51 58.88 -2.37
CA ARG A 275 -27.63 59.20 -0.94
C ARG A 275 -26.54 58.47 -0.12
N GLN A 276 -26.03 59.17 0.92
CA GLN A 276 -25.48 58.76 2.23
C GLN A 276 -25.38 57.25 2.57
N GLY A 277 -24.35 56.73 3.26
CA GLY A 277 -23.31 57.32 4.09
C GLY A 277 -22.74 56.29 5.09
N ARG A 278 -21.68 56.69 5.82
CA ARG A 278 -20.84 55.96 6.82
C ARG A 278 -19.72 55.08 6.21
N GLY A 279 -18.43 55.22 6.53
CA GLY A 279 -17.72 56.07 7.49
C GLY A 279 -16.63 55.28 8.23
N LYS A 280 -15.37 55.77 8.15
CA LYS A 280 -14.20 55.50 9.02
C LYS A 280 -13.51 54.12 8.86
N GLN A 281 -12.22 53.91 9.04
CA GLN A 281 -11.01 54.75 9.20
C GLN A 281 -9.78 53.83 9.03
N LYS A 282 -8.68 54.44 8.55
CA LYS A 282 -7.25 54.05 8.59
C LYS A 282 -6.82 52.81 9.39
N LYS A 283 -5.97 51.97 8.77
CA LYS A 283 -4.94 51.18 9.47
C LYS A 283 -3.55 51.49 8.90
N SER A 284 -2.61 51.63 9.83
CA SER A 284 -1.24 52.11 9.74
C SER A 284 -0.26 51.07 9.21
N LYS A 285 0.75 51.54 8.48
CA LYS A 285 1.95 50.78 8.09
C LYS A 285 2.80 50.48 9.32
N LEU A 286 3.02 49.20 9.62
CA LEU A 286 3.99 48.73 10.60
C LEU A 286 5.29 48.40 9.86
N LYS A 287 6.39 49.08 10.19
CA LYS A 287 7.75 48.70 9.78
C LYS A 287 8.37 47.92 10.94
N SER A 288 8.71 46.66 10.75
CA SER A 288 9.51 45.90 11.71
C SER A 288 11.00 46.07 11.39
N PHE A 289 11.75 46.51 12.41
CA PHE A 289 13.20 46.45 12.49
C PHE A 289 13.59 45.03 12.96
N ILE A 290 14.61 44.43 12.35
CA ILE A 290 15.29 43.23 12.87
C ILE A 290 16.72 43.64 13.21
N PRO A 291 17.19 43.52 14.46
CA PRO A 291 18.59 43.68 14.78
C PRO A 291 19.34 42.36 14.57
N ALA A 292 20.54 42.49 14.00
CA ALA A 292 21.51 41.42 13.86
C ALA A 292 22.25 41.15 15.17
N ALA A 293 22.31 39.87 15.57
CA ALA A 293 23.28 39.30 16.50
C ALA A 293 23.50 37.84 16.02
N VAL A 294 24.62 37.48 15.36
CA VAL A 294 26.01 37.32 15.83
C VAL A 294 26.23 36.02 16.62
N LEU A 295 26.98 35.12 15.95
CA LEU A 295 27.99 34.16 16.43
C LEU A 295 27.64 32.72 16.89
N ALA A 296 28.19 31.79 16.08
CA ALA A 296 29.20 30.79 16.48
C ALA A 296 28.78 29.55 17.29
N VAL A 297 28.58 28.43 16.59
CA VAL A 297 29.04 27.10 17.01
C VAL A 297 29.30 26.26 15.76
N LEU A 298 30.55 26.17 15.26
CA LEU A 298 31.01 25.04 14.45
C LEU A 298 32.52 24.86 14.64
N GLY A 299 32.87 23.96 15.54
CA GLY A 299 34.21 23.43 15.73
C GLY A 299 34.10 22.08 16.44
N ILE A 300 34.93 21.13 16.00
CA ILE A 300 35.04 19.71 16.44
C ILE A 300 34.03 18.81 15.71
N GLY A 301 34.40 17.75 14.99
CA GLY A 301 35.69 17.11 14.70
C GLY A 301 35.38 15.81 13.94
N ALA A 302 36.02 15.57 12.79
CA ALA A 302 35.86 14.33 12.03
C ALA A 302 37.17 13.54 12.05
N VAL A 303 37.17 12.44 12.78
CA VAL A 303 38.25 11.44 12.84
C VAL A 303 37.62 10.06 12.59
N TRP A 304 38.03 9.47 11.47
CA TRP A 304 38.18 8.03 11.16
C TRP A 304 36.94 7.13 11.04
N PHE A 305 36.82 6.40 9.92
CA PHE A 305 37.21 4.99 9.83
C PHE A 305 37.26 4.48 8.37
N PHE A 306 38.40 3.93 7.97
CA PHE A 306 38.58 3.09 6.79
C PHE A 306 38.05 1.67 7.09
N LEU A 307 37.32 1.06 6.16
CA LEU A 307 37.03 -0.37 6.14
C LEU A 307 37.60 -1.00 4.85
N PRO A 308 38.32 -2.13 4.92
CA PRO A 308 38.87 -2.81 3.75
C PRO A 308 37.82 -3.71 3.07
N SER A 309 37.82 -3.71 1.74
CA SER A 309 37.04 -4.62 0.91
C SER A 309 37.55 -6.06 1.01
N VAL A 310 36.66 -6.98 1.36
CA VAL A 310 36.89 -8.43 1.27
C VAL A 310 36.48 -8.89 -0.14
N LYS A 311 37.43 -9.47 -0.87
CA LYS A 311 37.19 -10.18 -2.14
C LYS A 311 36.65 -11.59 -1.84
N SER A 312 35.53 -11.96 -2.46
CA SER A 312 35.01 -13.33 -2.44
C SER A 312 35.52 -14.11 -3.65
N ASP A 313 36.36 -15.11 -3.41
CA ASP A 313 36.80 -16.09 -4.40
C ASP A 313 35.68 -17.10 -4.71
N THR A 314 35.36 -17.23 -6.00
CA THR A 314 34.49 -18.26 -6.57
C THR A 314 35.32 -19.49 -6.96
N THR A 315 35.12 -20.61 -6.28
CA THR A 315 35.52 -21.94 -6.75
C THR A 315 34.31 -22.79 -7.15
N LYS A 316 34.44 -23.41 -8.32
CA LYS A 316 33.48 -24.22 -9.09
C LYS A 316 32.94 -25.44 -8.32
N PRO A 317 31.75 -25.97 -8.66
CA PRO A 317 31.29 -27.27 -8.18
C PRO A 317 31.76 -28.42 -9.08
N THR A 318 32.21 -29.48 -8.41
CA THR A 318 32.58 -30.79 -8.96
C THR A 318 31.34 -31.61 -9.30
N GLU A 319 31.48 -32.36 -10.39
CA GLU A 319 30.51 -33.25 -11.02
C GLU A 319 30.51 -34.67 -10.41
N VAL A 320 29.44 -35.42 -10.73
CA VAL A 320 29.28 -36.89 -10.73
C VAL A 320 28.79 -37.57 -9.45
N ALA A 321 27.56 -38.12 -9.49
CA ALA A 321 27.34 -39.57 -9.58
C ALA A 321 25.86 -39.94 -9.74
N GLN A 322 25.56 -40.60 -10.86
CA GLN A 322 24.39 -41.46 -11.08
C GLN A 322 24.53 -42.73 -10.22
N THR A 323 23.44 -43.31 -9.67
CA THR A 323 23.07 -44.71 -9.97
C THR A 323 21.68 -45.15 -9.43
N THR A 324 20.95 -45.82 -10.35
CA THR A 324 20.06 -47.00 -10.23
C THR A 324 18.60 -46.98 -9.74
N LYS A 325 17.79 -47.52 -10.67
CA LYS A 325 16.44 -48.10 -10.62
C LYS A 325 16.29 -49.32 -9.69
N LYS A 326 15.06 -49.52 -9.17
CA LYS A 326 14.24 -50.77 -9.17
C LYS A 326 12.93 -50.49 -8.43
N THR A 327 11.73 -50.55 -9.00
CA THR A 327 10.91 -51.68 -9.51
C THR A 327 9.74 -51.98 -8.56
N LYS A 328 8.55 -52.02 -9.18
CA LYS A 328 7.21 -52.40 -8.72
C LYS A 328 7.18 -53.68 -7.87
N GLU A 329 6.19 -53.78 -6.97
CA GLU A 329 5.03 -54.68 -7.12
C GLU A 329 4.02 -54.53 -5.96
N ALA A 330 2.74 -54.44 -6.34
CA ALA A 330 1.54 -54.84 -5.60
C ALA A 330 0.95 -56.00 -6.44
N PRO A 331 0.16 -56.96 -5.93
CA PRO A 331 -1.09 -56.69 -5.19
C PRO A 331 -1.45 -57.74 -4.11
N ASP A 332 -2.51 -57.50 -3.33
CA ASP A 332 -3.51 -58.56 -3.16
C ASP A 332 -4.89 -58.05 -2.75
N LYS A 333 -5.90 -58.72 -3.33
CA LYS A 333 -7.34 -58.52 -3.15
C LYS A 333 -7.83 -59.43 -2.02
N GLN A 334 -8.77 -58.95 -1.19
CA GLN A 334 -9.73 -59.83 -0.53
C GLN A 334 -11.15 -59.25 -0.58
N ASP A 335 -12.05 -60.09 -1.10
CA ASP A 335 -13.51 -60.03 -1.04
C ASP A 335 -14.03 -60.13 0.40
N ILE A 336 -15.01 -59.29 0.77
CA ILE A 336 -16.07 -59.65 1.73
C ILE A 336 -17.39 -59.01 1.27
N GLN A 337 -18.45 -59.83 1.39
CA GLN A 337 -19.82 -59.68 0.92
C GLN A 337 -20.68 -58.68 1.72
N ASN A 338 -21.72 -58.20 1.01
CA ASN A 338 -23.10 -57.87 1.44
C ASN A 338 -23.37 -57.40 2.87
N GLU A 339 -23.91 -56.18 2.97
CA GLU A 339 -25.17 -55.90 3.67
C GLU A 339 -25.75 -54.54 3.23
N GLN A 340 -26.99 -54.53 2.76
CA GLN A 340 -27.78 -53.30 2.56
C GLN A 340 -28.17 -52.72 3.92
N PRO A 341 -28.28 -51.39 4.01
CA PRO A 341 -29.59 -50.86 4.37
C PRO A 341 -30.04 -49.69 3.51
N VAL A 342 -31.35 -49.71 3.26
CA VAL A 342 -32.17 -48.63 2.73
C VAL A 342 -31.95 -47.37 3.56
N ASN A 343 -31.53 -46.27 2.91
CA ASN A 343 -31.72 -44.95 3.49
C ASN A 343 -31.96 -43.90 2.40
N SER A 344 -33.19 -43.39 2.38
CA SER A 344 -33.66 -42.31 1.52
C SER A 344 -33.10 -40.98 1.99
N ASN A 345 -32.15 -40.41 1.24
CA ASN A 345 -31.78 -39.00 1.34
C ASN A 345 -31.84 -38.39 -0.05
N ILE A 346 -32.94 -37.68 -0.31
CA ILE A 346 -33.10 -36.78 -1.45
C ILE A 346 -32.13 -35.61 -1.22
N LYS A 347 -31.02 -35.62 -1.94
CA LYS A 347 -30.19 -34.43 -2.12
C LYS A 347 -30.82 -33.61 -3.23
N GLU A 348 -31.34 -32.43 -2.90
CA GLU A 348 -31.58 -31.38 -3.87
C GLU A 348 -30.24 -31.04 -4.53
N GLN A 349 -30.14 -31.41 -5.81
CA GLN A 349 -29.02 -31.14 -6.67
C GLN A 349 -29.24 -29.74 -7.26
N ASP A 350 -28.61 -28.75 -6.63
CA ASP A 350 -28.58 -27.37 -7.12
C ASP A 350 -27.74 -27.32 -8.41
N ASN A 351 -28.41 -27.55 -9.55
CA ASN A 351 -27.86 -27.38 -10.89
C ASN A 351 -27.86 -25.89 -11.25
N THR A 352 -27.10 -25.09 -10.53
CA THR A 352 -26.74 -23.74 -10.98
C THR A 352 -25.53 -23.89 -11.89
N THR A 353 -25.77 -24.02 -13.19
CA THR A 353 -24.73 -24.00 -14.23
C THR A 353 -24.14 -22.58 -14.27
N GLU A 354 -23.03 -22.35 -13.56
CA GLU A 354 -22.28 -21.10 -13.72
C GLU A 354 -21.88 -20.96 -15.20
N PRO A 355 -22.10 -19.79 -15.82
CA PRO A 355 -21.69 -19.58 -17.19
C PRO A 355 -20.16 -19.71 -17.27
N THR A 356 -19.68 -20.70 -18.01
CA THR A 356 -18.26 -20.83 -18.34
C THR A 356 -17.85 -19.57 -19.11
N VAL A 357 -17.22 -18.62 -18.41
CA VAL A 357 -16.64 -17.45 -19.04
C VAL A 357 -15.43 -17.94 -19.84
N SER A 358 -15.60 -18.08 -21.16
CA SER A 358 -14.49 -18.42 -22.05
C SER A 358 -13.54 -17.22 -22.11
N ASN A 359 -12.35 -17.37 -21.54
CA ASN A 359 -11.31 -16.35 -21.67
C ASN A 359 -10.88 -16.24 -23.14
N PRO A 360 -10.63 -15.03 -23.66
CA PRO A 360 -10.11 -14.87 -25.00
C PRO A 360 -8.75 -15.56 -25.14
N THR A 361 -8.64 -16.41 -26.16
CA THR A 361 -7.40 -17.12 -26.51
C THR A 361 -6.72 -16.41 -27.68
N TYR A 362 -5.46 -16.04 -27.49
CA TYR A 362 -4.60 -15.41 -28.49
C TYR A 362 -3.53 -16.41 -28.92
N THR A 363 -3.39 -16.57 -30.23
CA THR A 363 -2.46 -17.53 -30.83
C THR A 363 -1.07 -16.93 -31.08
N ASN A 364 -0.92 -15.62 -30.96
CA ASN A 364 0.33 -14.89 -31.14
C ASN A 364 0.34 -13.58 -30.32
N VAL A 365 1.54 -12.99 -30.16
CA VAL A 365 1.78 -11.82 -29.31
C VAL A 365 1.23 -10.54 -29.94
N SER A 366 1.33 -10.41 -31.27
CA SER A 366 0.79 -9.26 -32.00
C SER A 366 -0.72 -9.08 -31.77
N ASP A 367 -1.48 -10.18 -31.82
CA ASP A 367 -2.93 -10.18 -31.63
C ASP A 367 -3.30 -9.81 -30.19
N LEU A 368 -2.54 -10.30 -29.21
CA LEU A 368 -2.72 -9.91 -27.81
C LEU A 368 -2.53 -8.39 -27.67
N ILE A 369 -1.43 -7.85 -28.17
CA ILE A 369 -1.10 -6.42 -28.01
C ILE A 369 -2.13 -5.51 -28.67
N THR A 370 -2.69 -5.93 -29.79
CA THR A 370 -3.63 -5.13 -30.58
C THR A 370 -5.05 -5.19 -30.02
N ASN A 371 -5.47 -6.35 -29.51
CA ASN A 371 -6.88 -6.63 -29.25
C ASN A 371 -7.22 -6.80 -27.77
N ALA A 372 -6.26 -7.10 -26.89
CA ALA A 372 -6.55 -7.22 -25.46
C ALA A 372 -6.66 -5.84 -24.80
N SER A 373 -7.63 -5.73 -23.88
CA SER A 373 -7.77 -4.58 -22.99
C SER A 373 -6.97 -4.80 -21.71
N LEU A 374 -6.51 -3.71 -21.10
CA LEU A 374 -5.84 -3.79 -19.81
C LEU A 374 -6.79 -4.36 -18.75
N GLY A 375 -6.32 -5.36 -18.01
CA GLY A 375 -7.09 -6.12 -17.02
C GLY A 375 -7.77 -7.38 -17.57
N ASP A 376 -7.70 -7.63 -18.89
CA ASP A 376 -8.24 -8.87 -19.46
C ASP A 376 -7.45 -10.07 -18.97
N TYR A 377 -8.17 -11.14 -18.60
CA TYR A 377 -7.56 -12.45 -18.36
C TYR A 377 -7.49 -13.21 -19.68
N VAL A 378 -6.27 -13.49 -20.14
CA VAL A 378 -5.99 -13.97 -21.49
C VAL A 378 -5.24 -15.30 -21.45
N GLU A 379 -5.35 -16.05 -22.55
CA GLU A 379 -4.50 -17.21 -22.85
C GLU A 379 -3.63 -16.90 -24.06
N LEU A 380 -2.30 -17.03 -23.94
CA LEU A 380 -1.33 -16.69 -24.96
C LEU A 380 -0.40 -17.88 -25.24
N LYS A 381 -0.37 -18.36 -26.48
CA LYS A 381 0.66 -19.32 -26.92
C LYS A 381 1.88 -18.57 -27.46
N ALA A 382 3.04 -18.72 -26.82
CA ALA A 382 4.26 -17.99 -27.21
C ALA A 382 5.55 -18.75 -26.88
N THR A 383 6.64 -18.40 -27.58
CA THR A 383 7.98 -18.94 -27.33
C THR A 383 8.73 -18.10 -26.31
N VAL A 384 9.40 -18.75 -25.36
CA VAL A 384 10.22 -18.08 -24.34
C VAL A 384 11.54 -17.64 -24.95
N GLN A 385 11.70 -16.36 -25.23
CA GLN A 385 12.91 -15.82 -25.82
C GLN A 385 13.99 -15.52 -24.79
N GLN A 386 13.61 -15.04 -23.61
CA GLN A 386 14.51 -14.75 -22.50
C GLN A 386 13.83 -15.14 -21.19
N PHE A 387 14.62 -15.65 -20.25
CA PHE A 387 14.17 -15.97 -18.89
C PHE A 387 15.19 -15.43 -17.88
N THR A 388 14.74 -14.69 -16.89
CA THR A 388 15.59 -14.14 -15.82
C THR A 388 14.90 -14.35 -14.48
N TYR A 389 15.66 -14.80 -13.48
CA TYR A 389 15.15 -15.04 -12.12
C TYR A 389 15.81 -14.08 -11.14
N ASP A 390 14.99 -13.26 -10.48
CA ASP A 390 15.44 -12.45 -9.36
C ASP A 390 15.37 -13.28 -8.07
N GLN A 391 16.54 -13.68 -7.57
CA GLN A 391 16.66 -14.48 -6.35
C GLN A 391 16.12 -13.76 -5.11
N GLY A 392 16.18 -12.42 -5.07
CA GLY A 392 15.76 -11.63 -3.92
C GLY A 392 14.24 -11.68 -3.72
N SER A 393 13.48 -11.36 -4.78
CA SER A 393 12.02 -11.37 -4.73
C SER A 393 11.41 -12.74 -5.01
N GLY A 394 12.15 -13.65 -5.67
CA GLY A 394 11.62 -14.91 -6.20
C GLY A 394 10.76 -14.73 -7.47
N THR A 395 10.83 -13.55 -8.09
CA THR A 395 10.09 -13.20 -9.31
C THR A 395 10.85 -13.66 -10.54
N LYS A 396 10.13 -14.21 -11.52
CA LYS A 396 10.67 -14.57 -12.84
C LYS A 396 10.20 -13.55 -13.86
N PHE A 397 11.13 -13.05 -14.65
CA PHE A 397 10.89 -12.15 -15.77
C PHE A 397 11.14 -12.91 -17.07
N ILE A 398 10.19 -12.86 -17.98
CA ILE A 398 10.20 -13.62 -19.22
C ILE A 398 9.93 -12.68 -20.38
N ILE A 399 10.62 -12.85 -21.50
CA ILE A 399 10.25 -12.23 -22.77
C ILE A 399 9.61 -13.30 -23.63
N LEU A 400 8.33 -13.10 -23.97
CA LEU A 400 7.55 -13.99 -24.82
C LEU A 400 7.54 -13.46 -26.25
N SER A 401 7.66 -14.36 -27.22
CA SER A 401 7.75 -14.01 -28.64
C SER A 401 6.89 -14.93 -29.51
N ASP A 402 6.29 -14.36 -30.55
CA ASP A 402 5.68 -15.11 -31.66
C ASP A 402 6.61 -15.20 -32.89
N GLY A 403 7.86 -14.77 -32.74
CA GLY A 403 8.87 -14.69 -33.80
C GLY A 403 8.96 -13.32 -34.47
N GLN A 404 7.93 -12.47 -34.38
CA GLN A 404 7.93 -11.12 -34.94
C GLN A 404 7.80 -10.05 -33.85
N THR A 405 6.94 -10.31 -32.87
CA THR A 405 6.57 -9.39 -31.79
C THR A 405 6.93 -10.01 -30.45
N GLN A 406 7.31 -9.15 -29.49
CA GLN A 406 7.66 -9.54 -28.14
C GLN A 406 6.77 -8.85 -27.11
N VAL A 407 6.52 -9.53 -25.99
CA VAL A 407 5.84 -8.96 -24.81
C VAL A 407 6.56 -9.41 -23.55
N ASP A 408 6.68 -8.49 -22.59
CA ASP A 408 7.22 -8.78 -21.27
C ASP A 408 6.20 -9.62 -20.48
N ALA A 409 6.66 -10.58 -19.69
CA ALA A 409 5.82 -11.38 -18.82
C ALA A 409 6.47 -11.58 -17.45
N VAL A 410 5.64 -11.61 -16.40
CA VAL A 410 6.10 -11.69 -15.01
C VAL A 410 5.40 -12.83 -14.30
N ILE A 411 6.18 -13.72 -13.68
CA ILE A 411 5.68 -14.77 -12.78
C ILE A 411 6.13 -14.40 -11.36
N PHE A 412 5.18 -14.04 -10.50
CA PHE A 412 5.47 -13.73 -9.11
C PHE A 412 5.81 -14.97 -8.28
N LYS A 413 6.49 -14.74 -7.16
CA LYS A 413 6.83 -15.79 -6.19
C LYS A 413 5.55 -16.48 -5.71
N GLY A 414 5.56 -17.81 -5.73
CA GLY A 414 4.45 -18.64 -5.25
C GLY A 414 3.46 -19.06 -6.33
N THR A 415 3.57 -18.55 -7.57
CA THR A 415 2.84 -19.13 -8.71
C THR A 415 3.45 -20.49 -9.06
N ASP A 416 2.63 -21.53 -9.03
CA ASP A 416 3.02 -22.88 -9.43
C ASP A 416 3.06 -22.97 -10.95
N VAL A 417 4.24 -23.21 -11.50
CA VAL A 417 4.48 -23.30 -12.94
C VAL A 417 5.47 -24.44 -13.20
N PRO A 418 5.35 -25.14 -14.35
CA PRO A 418 6.34 -26.12 -14.77
C PRO A 418 7.74 -25.51 -14.91
N PHE A 419 8.73 -26.37 -15.11
CA PHE A 419 10.06 -25.91 -15.51
C PHE A 419 9.96 -25.29 -16.92
N ILE A 420 10.41 -24.05 -17.06
CA ILE A 420 10.31 -23.27 -18.31
C ILE A 420 11.69 -23.18 -18.95
N ASN A 421 11.82 -23.67 -20.17
CA ASN A 421 13.05 -23.60 -20.96
C ASN A 421 13.01 -22.44 -21.94
N GLN A 422 14.13 -21.73 -22.07
CA GLN A 422 14.32 -20.75 -23.14
C GLN A 422 14.36 -21.46 -24.50
N GLY A 423 13.61 -20.94 -25.47
CA GLY A 423 13.44 -21.50 -26.80
C GLY A 423 12.21 -22.40 -26.97
N GLU A 424 11.57 -22.82 -25.87
CA GLU A 424 10.35 -23.64 -25.93
C GLU A 424 9.08 -22.78 -25.98
N THR A 425 8.02 -23.35 -26.56
CA THR A 425 6.70 -22.73 -26.68
C THR A 425 5.77 -23.31 -25.62
N TYR A 426 5.10 -22.43 -24.89
CA TYR A 426 4.10 -22.80 -23.88
C TYR A 426 2.82 -22.00 -24.08
N THR A 427 1.77 -22.40 -23.37
CA THR A 427 0.54 -21.62 -23.24
C THR A 427 0.54 -20.91 -21.89
N PHE A 428 0.63 -19.58 -21.91
CA PHE A 428 0.62 -18.72 -20.74
C PHE A 428 -0.79 -18.19 -20.48
N LYS A 429 -1.29 -18.32 -19.26
CA LYS A 429 -2.56 -17.74 -18.84
C LYS A 429 -2.32 -16.69 -17.77
N GLY A 430 -2.92 -15.52 -17.93
CA GLY A 430 -2.62 -14.40 -17.05
C GLY A 430 -3.42 -13.14 -17.33
N GLU A 431 -3.17 -12.10 -16.52
CA GLU A 431 -3.78 -10.78 -16.69
C GLU A 431 -2.90 -9.89 -17.59
N TYR A 432 -3.49 -9.32 -18.63
CA TYR A 432 -2.82 -8.37 -19.51
C TYR A 432 -2.77 -6.98 -18.86
N ASN A 433 -1.58 -6.44 -18.65
CA ASN A 433 -1.38 -5.24 -17.82
C ASN A 433 -0.39 -4.25 -18.46
N GLU A 434 -0.24 -3.08 -17.85
CA GLU A 434 0.75 -2.08 -18.23
C GLU A 434 1.58 -1.64 -17.01
N TYR A 435 2.91 -1.74 -17.14
CA TYR A 435 3.86 -1.29 -16.14
C TYR A 435 4.88 -0.33 -16.73
N LYS A 436 4.94 0.90 -16.17
CA LYS A 436 5.85 1.97 -16.61
C LYS A 436 5.76 2.28 -18.12
N GLY A 437 4.55 2.28 -18.68
CA GLY A 437 4.35 2.56 -20.11
C GLY A 437 4.58 1.36 -21.03
N LYS A 438 4.87 0.17 -20.48
CA LYS A 438 5.10 -1.05 -21.23
C LYS A 438 4.01 -2.07 -20.93
N LYS A 439 3.49 -2.67 -21.99
CA LYS A 439 2.51 -3.77 -21.91
C LYS A 439 3.21 -5.04 -21.45
N GLU A 440 2.63 -5.72 -20.47
CA GLU A 440 3.14 -6.97 -19.90
C GLU A 440 2.02 -7.98 -19.64
N LEU A 441 2.38 -9.25 -19.50
CA LEU A 441 1.49 -10.32 -19.06
C LEU A 441 1.85 -10.77 -17.64
N ILE A 442 0.95 -10.61 -16.68
CA ILE A 442 1.09 -11.17 -15.33
C ILE A 442 0.64 -12.63 -15.38
N VAL A 443 1.59 -13.56 -15.35
CA VAL A 443 1.33 -14.98 -15.58
C VAL A 443 0.85 -15.66 -14.29
N ASN A 444 -0.31 -16.30 -14.39
CA ASN A 444 -0.97 -17.05 -13.31
C ASN A 444 -0.83 -18.58 -13.49
N SER A 445 -0.71 -19.08 -14.72
CA SER A 445 -0.40 -20.48 -15.00
C SER A 445 0.32 -20.64 -16.34
N VAL A 446 1.02 -21.76 -16.50
CA VAL A 446 1.73 -22.13 -17.74
C VAL A 446 1.45 -23.59 -18.02
N ASP A 447 1.00 -23.88 -19.23
CA ASP A 447 0.69 -25.23 -19.73
C ASP A 447 1.64 -25.64 -20.87
#